data_AF-A0A8R7PYK8-F1
#
_entry.id   AF-A0A8R7PYK8-F1
#
_cell.length_a   1.000
_cell.length_b   1.000
_cell.length_c   1.000
_cell.angle_alpha   90.00
_cell.angle_beta   90.00
_cell.angle_gamma   90.00
#
_symmetry.space_group_name_H-M   'P 1'
#
loop_
_entity.id
_entity.type
_entity.pdbx_description
1 polymer ?
#
loop_
_entity_poly.entity_id
_entity_poly.type
_entity_poly.pdbx_seq_one_letter_code
_entity_poly.pdbx_strand_id
1 'polypeptide(L)'
;MVRVGDKLFELEGLEPEEYWSLSLASVFNESNHQCNDENLLGIGEKIVEKLKGSPLAAKTVGRLLRKNIYVDHWTRVLESKEWESQTGDHDIMPALKVSYDYLPFHLQQCFSSCALFPEDYEFDCEELIHFWIGLDILRPDNRIKRVEDIGRNNLNDLVNYGFFKKETGDSDTHYVMHDLLHDLALKVSSQECLHIAFLSPRNVEIAPSVYHLSISMSDSDDSNDGVVEEKFK
;
A
#
# COMPACT_ATOMS: atom_id res chain seq x y z
N MET A 1 17.00 6.27 -0.56
CA MET A 1 18.44 6.35 -0.89
C MET A 1 18.64 5.84 -2.31
N VAL A 2 19.48 6.49 -3.12
CA VAL A 2 19.82 5.99 -4.47
C VAL A 2 21.31 5.70 -4.50
N ARG A 3 21.69 4.48 -4.89
CA ARG A 3 23.09 4.10 -5.08
C ARG A 3 23.49 4.32 -6.54
N VAL A 4 24.44 5.23 -6.76
CA VAL A 4 25.19 5.35 -8.02
C VAL A 4 26.68 5.24 -7.64
N GLY A 5 27.22 4.03 -7.66
CA GLY A 5 28.56 3.71 -7.13
C GLY A 5 28.64 3.68 -5.60
N ASP A 6 29.86 3.79 -5.04
CA ASP A 6 30.15 3.77 -3.59
C ASP A 6 29.72 5.04 -2.82
N LYS A 7 29.02 5.97 -3.47
CA LYS A 7 28.53 7.20 -2.85
C LYS A 7 27.07 7.05 -2.43
N LEU A 8 26.82 7.25 -1.13
CA LEU A 8 25.49 7.45 -0.59
C LEU A 8 25.05 8.90 -0.85
N PHE A 9 23.95 9.07 -1.57
CA PHE A 9 23.25 10.34 -1.67
C PHE A 9 22.02 10.27 -0.78
N GLU A 10 22.01 11.13 0.24
CA GLU A 10 20.81 11.43 1.00
C GLU A 10 19.88 12.20 0.07
N LEU A 11 18.71 11.62 -0.22
CA LEU A 11 17.69 12.33 -0.96
C LEU A 11 17.04 13.27 0.03
N GLU A 12 17.27 14.57 -0.15
CA GLU A 12 16.52 15.59 0.55
C GLU A 12 15.04 15.47 0.15
N GLY A 13 14.14 15.68 1.11
CA GLY A 13 12.71 15.76 0.83
C GLY A 13 12.39 16.91 -0.14
N LEU A 14 11.16 16.95 -0.63
CA LEU A 14 10.70 18.10 -1.41
C LEU A 14 10.80 19.38 -0.57
N GLU A 15 11.18 20.49 -1.21
CA GLU A 15 11.12 21.80 -0.57
C GLU A 15 9.70 22.06 -0.04
N PRO A 16 9.53 22.72 1.12
CA PRO A 16 8.22 22.87 1.76
C PRO A 16 7.14 23.45 0.83
N GLU A 17 7.50 24.41 -0.01
CA GLU A 17 6.59 25.04 -0.98
C GLU A 17 6.18 24.09 -2.12
N GLU A 18 7.13 23.29 -2.62
CA GLU A 18 6.88 22.29 -3.66
C GLU A 18 6.03 21.14 -3.12
N TYR A 19 6.33 20.68 -1.90
CA TYR A 19 5.53 19.68 -1.20
C TYR A 19 4.10 20.17 -0.97
N TRP A 20 3.95 21.41 -0.48
CA TRP A 20 2.65 22.01 -0.25
C TRP A 20 1.84 22.07 -1.55
N SER A 21 2.47 22.53 -2.63
CA SER A 21 1.88 22.59 -3.96
C SER A 21 1.47 21.21 -4.47
N LEU A 22 2.33 20.20 -4.34
CA LEU A 22 2.04 18.81 -4.72
C LEU A 22 0.90 18.22 -3.90
N SER A 23 0.86 18.50 -2.60
CA SER A 23 -0.14 17.96 -1.67
C SER A 23 -1.50 18.59 -1.93
N LEU A 24 -1.55 19.91 -2.11
CA LEU A 24 -2.75 20.60 -2.53
C LEU A 24 -3.21 20.11 -3.91
N ALA A 25 -2.31 19.95 -4.89
CA ALA A 25 -2.66 19.38 -6.18
C ALA A 25 -3.25 17.97 -6.03
N SER A 26 -2.63 17.13 -5.20
CA SER A 26 -3.09 15.77 -4.88
C SER A 26 -4.47 15.76 -4.22
N VAL A 27 -4.79 16.73 -3.37
CA VAL A 27 -6.08 16.84 -2.68
C VAL A 27 -7.16 17.49 -3.56
N PHE A 28 -6.84 18.57 -4.28
CA PHE A 28 -7.81 19.44 -4.97
C PHE A 28 -7.99 19.19 -6.47
N ASN A 29 -7.17 18.31 -7.08
CA ASN A 29 -7.17 17.97 -8.51
C ASN A 29 -6.85 19.16 -9.44
N GLU A 30 -5.72 19.08 -10.18
CA GLU A 30 -5.29 20.13 -11.14
C GLU A 30 -6.33 20.45 -12.23
N SER A 31 -7.20 19.49 -12.55
CA SER A 31 -8.23 19.64 -13.59
C SER A 31 -9.57 20.20 -13.10
N ASN A 32 -9.76 20.34 -11.79
CA ASN A 32 -10.92 21.00 -11.22
C ASN A 32 -10.53 22.39 -10.70
N HIS A 33 -10.52 23.36 -11.61
CA HIS A 33 -10.52 24.80 -11.31
C HIS A 33 -11.77 25.28 -10.52
N GLN A 34 -12.38 24.41 -9.71
CA GLN A 34 -13.73 24.56 -9.15
C GLN A 34 -13.88 24.02 -7.73
N CYS A 35 -12.80 23.86 -6.96
CA CYS A 35 -12.96 23.90 -5.49
C CYS A 35 -13.00 25.37 -5.03
N ASN A 36 -14.00 26.13 -5.51
CA ASN A 36 -14.28 27.49 -5.04
C ASN A 36 -14.98 27.50 -3.66
N ASP A 37 -15.10 26.34 -3.01
CA ASP A 37 -15.64 26.22 -1.66
C ASP A 37 -14.52 26.49 -0.65
N GLU A 38 -14.55 27.69 -0.06
CA GLU A 38 -13.61 28.12 0.97
C GLU A 38 -13.54 27.13 2.15
N ASN A 39 -14.63 26.38 2.43
CA ASN A 39 -14.63 25.39 3.50
C ASN A 39 -13.79 24.16 3.13
N LEU A 40 -13.91 23.66 1.90
CA LEU A 40 -13.10 22.54 1.43
C LEU A 40 -11.62 22.93 1.36
N LEU A 41 -11.31 24.18 0.96
CA LEU A 41 -9.95 24.69 0.99
C LEU A 41 -9.38 24.64 2.41
N GLY A 42 -10.08 25.24 3.38
CA GLY A 42 -9.63 25.26 4.77
C GLY A 42 -9.55 23.88 5.43
N ILE A 43 -10.39 22.93 5.04
CA ILE A 43 -10.27 21.53 5.51
C ILE A 43 -9.06 20.86 4.85
N GLY A 44 -8.87 21.02 3.56
CA GLY A 44 -7.76 20.42 2.83
C GLY A 44 -6.40 20.89 3.34
N GLU A 45 -6.24 22.18 3.63
CA GLU A 45 -5.01 22.73 4.23
C GLU A 45 -4.68 22.03 5.56
N LYS A 46 -5.67 21.88 6.45
CA LYS A 46 -5.51 21.17 7.73
C LYS A 46 -5.20 19.68 7.54
N ILE A 47 -5.73 19.05 6.49
CA ILE A 47 -5.36 17.67 6.16
C ILE A 47 -3.91 17.63 5.71
N VAL A 48 -3.46 18.54 4.84
CA VAL A 48 -2.08 18.59 4.35
C VAL A 48 -1.07 18.72 5.48
N GLU A 49 -1.36 19.52 6.51
CA GLU A 49 -0.53 19.61 7.72
C GLU A 49 -0.33 18.25 8.43
N LYS A 50 -1.33 17.36 8.37
CA LYS A 50 -1.28 16.01 8.98
C LYS A 50 -0.53 14.98 8.11
N LEU A 51 -0.22 15.31 6.86
CA LEU A 51 0.46 14.40 5.92
C LEU A 51 1.99 14.38 6.08
N LYS A 52 2.55 15.26 6.94
CA LYS A 52 3.95 15.21 7.40
C LYS A 52 5.00 15.20 6.27
N GLY A 53 4.77 15.93 5.19
CA GLY A 53 5.76 16.00 4.11
C GLY A 53 5.80 14.76 3.22
N SER A 54 4.90 13.78 3.40
CA SER A 54 4.94 12.51 2.66
C SER A 54 4.16 12.57 1.34
N PRO A 55 4.81 12.39 0.18
CA PRO A 55 4.12 12.31 -1.11
C PRO A 55 3.18 11.09 -1.19
N LEU A 56 3.54 9.98 -0.54
CA LEU A 56 2.70 8.78 -0.51
C LEU A 56 1.40 9.02 0.29
N ALA A 57 1.51 9.70 1.44
CA ALA A 57 0.35 10.10 2.23
C ALA A 57 -0.54 11.08 1.45
N ALA A 58 0.06 12.09 0.80
CA ALA A 58 -0.67 13.03 -0.06
C ALA A 58 -1.38 12.34 -1.22
N LYS A 59 -0.73 11.36 -1.86
CA LYS A 59 -1.33 10.58 -2.94
C LYS A 59 -2.52 9.76 -2.46
N THR A 60 -2.38 9.00 -1.38
CA THR A 60 -3.43 8.10 -0.88
C THR A 60 -4.62 8.87 -0.30
N VAL A 61 -4.37 9.84 0.59
CA VAL A 61 -5.41 10.68 1.18
C VAL A 61 -6.06 11.59 0.14
N GLY A 62 -5.27 12.18 -0.77
CA GLY A 62 -5.80 13.00 -1.87
C GLY A 62 -6.73 12.19 -2.78
N ARG A 63 -6.37 10.95 -3.12
CA ARG A 63 -7.22 10.05 -3.91
C ARG A 63 -8.50 9.65 -3.17
N LEU A 64 -8.43 9.42 -1.86
CA LEU A 64 -9.60 9.25 -1.02
C LEU A 64 -10.54 10.45 -1.11
N LEU A 65 -10.04 11.66 -0.83
CA LEU A 65 -10.85 12.88 -0.80
C LEU A 65 -11.50 13.20 -2.16
N ARG A 66 -10.79 12.93 -3.26
CA ARG A 66 -11.32 13.11 -4.63
C ARG A 66 -12.50 12.19 -4.96
N LYS A 67 -12.68 11.07 -4.27
CA LYS A 67 -13.84 10.20 -4.48
C LYS A 67 -15.14 10.82 -3.97
N ASN A 68 -15.05 11.79 -3.05
CA ASN A 68 -16.21 12.43 -2.46
C ASN A 68 -15.90 13.89 -2.09
N ILE A 69 -16.40 14.81 -2.90
CA ILE A 69 -16.16 16.26 -2.77
C ILE A 69 -17.12 16.98 -1.81
N TYR A 70 -17.83 16.25 -0.94
CA TYR A 70 -18.72 16.87 0.04
C TYR A 70 -17.96 17.24 1.34
N VAL A 71 -18.26 18.43 1.88
CA VAL A 71 -17.64 18.97 3.12
C VAL A 71 -17.74 17.98 4.28
N ASP A 72 -18.89 17.32 4.46
CA ASP A 72 -19.07 16.33 5.53
C ASP A 72 -18.11 15.14 5.41
N HIS A 73 -17.79 14.71 4.18
CA HIS A 73 -16.83 13.63 3.98
C HIS A 73 -15.42 14.08 4.37
N TRP A 74 -14.99 15.24 3.90
CA TRP A 74 -13.68 15.81 4.20
C TRP A 74 -13.50 16.08 5.69
N THR A 75 -14.55 16.59 6.34
CA THR A 75 -14.58 16.81 7.80
C THR A 75 -14.39 15.49 8.54
N ARG A 76 -15.12 14.42 8.18
CA ARG A 76 -14.93 13.10 8.80
C ARG A 76 -13.53 12.53 8.59
N VAL A 77 -12.92 12.77 7.42
CA VAL A 77 -11.53 12.37 7.17
C VAL A 77 -10.58 13.16 8.08
N LEU A 78 -10.73 14.48 8.16
CA LEU A 78 -9.93 15.35 9.03
C LEU A 78 -10.05 15.00 10.52
N GLU A 79 -11.25 14.60 10.96
CA GLU A 79 -11.57 14.26 12.37
C GLU A 79 -11.33 12.79 12.72
N SER A 80 -10.72 12.00 11.83
CA SER A 80 -10.41 10.60 12.12
C SER A 80 -9.53 10.44 13.38
N LYS A 81 -9.88 9.49 14.24
CA LYS A 81 -9.10 9.19 15.46
C LYS A 81 -7.71 8.65 15.15
N GLU A 82 -7.51 8.09 13.96
CA GLU A 82 -6.20 7.59 13.54
C GLU A 82 -5.13 8.68 13.62
N TRP A 83 -5.49 9.95 13.35
CA TRP A 83 -4.56 11.08 13.48
C TRP A 83 -4.02 11.28 14.90
N GLU A 84 -4.72 10.81 15.93
CA GLU A 84 -4.27 10.91 17.33
C GLU A 84 -3.08 9.97 17.61
N SER A 85 -2.90 8.93 16.79
CA SER A 85 -1.78 7.99 16.89
C SER A 85 -0.49 8.51 16.27
N GLN A 86 -0.50 9.71 15.69
CA GLN A 86 0.66 10.33 15.07
C GLN A 86 1.65 10.84 16.12
N THR A 87 2.79 10.17 16.26
CA THR A 87 3.74 10.43 17.37
C THR A 87 5.04 11.12 16.97
N GLY A 88 5.35 11.22 15.67
CA GLY A 88 6.58 11.83 15.16
C GLY A 88 6.36 12.74 13.95
N ASP A 89 7.36 13.59 13.67
CA ASP A 89 7.32 14.55 12.56
C ASP A 89 7.35 13.90 11.16
N HIS A 90 7.72 12.63 11.10
CA HIS A 90 7.73 11.82 9.88
C HIS A 90 6.84 10.57 9.99
N ASP A 91 5.96 10.53 10.99
CA ASP A 91 5.05 9.39 11.18
C ASP A 91 3.86 9.50 10.21
N ILE A 92 3.98 8.76 9.10
CA ILE A 92 2.98 8.76 8.02
C ILE A 92 1.91 7.68 8.19
N MET A 93 2.14 6.72 9.08
CA MET A 93 1.31 5.53 9.20
C MET A 93 -0.15 5.85 9.54
N PRO A 94 -0.45 6.85 10.40
CA PRO A 94 -1.81 7.36 10.59
C PRO A 94 -2.50 7.79 9.29
N ALA A 95 -1.80 8.48 8.40
CA ALA A 95 -2.37 8.96 7.14
C ALA A 95 -2.73 7.82 6.19
N LEU A 96 -1.83 6.83 6.09
CA LEU A 96 -2.07 5.63 5.29
C LEU A 96 -3.22 4.80 5.88
N LYS A 97 -3.28 4.68 7.21
CA LYS A 97 -4.36 3.98 7.92
C LYS A 97 -5.72 4.66 7.71
N VAL A 98 -5.79 5.99 7.75
CA VAL A 98 -7.01 6.73 7.37
C VAL A 98 -7.43 6.37 5.95
N SER A 99 -6.51 6.37 4.99
CA SER A 99 -6.84 6.00 3.61
C SER A 99 -7.39 4.57 3.51
N TYR A 100 -6.84 3.64 4.29
CA TYR A 100 -7.28 2.24 4.33
C TYR A 100 -8.67 2.08 4.96
N ASP A 101 -8.95 2.76 6.07
CA ASP A 101 -10.24 2.64 6.78
C ASP A 101 -11.43 3.10 5.94
N TYR A 102 -11.18 3.99 4.99
CA TYR A 102 -12.20 4.48 4.05
C TYR A 102 -12.29 3.64 2.76
N LEU A 103 -11.43 2.63 2.56
CA LEU A 103 -11.62 1.68 1.48
C LEU A 103 -12.92 0.88 1.70
N PRO A 104 -13.66 0.55 0.63
CA PRO A 104 -14.68 -0.48 0.69
C PRO A 104 -14.12 -1.78 1.28
N PHE A 105 -14.92 -2.47 2.11
CA PHE A 105 -14.50 -3.67 2.84
C PHE A 105 -13.84 -4.74 1.96
N HIS A 106 -14.36 -4.99 0.75
CA HIS A 106 -13.75 -5.97 -0.16
C HIS A 106 -12.34 -5.56 -0.64
N LEU A 107 -12.06 -4.26 -0.78
CA LEU A 107 -10.72 -3.77 -1.11
C LEU A 107 -9.78 -3.84 0.09
N GLN A 108 -10.31 -3.62 1.31
CA GLN A 108 -9.53 -3.80 2.54
C GLN A 108 -9.03 -5.24 2.66
N GLN A 109 -9.89 -6.22 2.38
CA GLN A 109 -9.53 -7.64 2.40
C GLN A 109 -8.51 -7.99 1.30
N CYS A 110 -8.72 -7.52 0.06
CA CYS A 110 -7.76 -7.70 -1.02
C CYS A 110 -6.38 -7.15 -0.64
N PHE A 111 -6.31 -5.92 -0.14
CA PHE A 111 -5.07 -5.28 0.27
C PHE A 111 -4.39 -5.97 1.47
N SER A 112 -5.14 -6.27 2.53
CA SER A 112 -4.57 -6.87 3.74
C SER A 112 -3.97 -8.25 3.47
N SER A 113 -4.59 -9.03 2.58
CA SER A 113 -4.07 -10.35 2.19
C SER A 113 -2.72 -10.29 1.47
N CYS A 114 -2.36 -9.16 0.86
CA CYS A 114 -1.07 -8.99 0.20
C CYS A 114 0.11 -8.98 1.20
N ALA A 115 -0.15 -8.82 2.51
CA ALA A 115 0.86 -8.96 3.56
C ALA A 115 1.51 -10.36 3.60
N LEU A 116 0.89 -11.35 2.95
CA LEU A 116 1.43 -12.71 2.81
C LEU A 116 2.55 -12.80 1.76
N PHE A 117 2.72 -11.77 0.93
CA PHE A 117 3.85 -11.69 0.00
C PHE A 117 5.01 -10.94 0.67
N PRO A 118 6.26 -11.18 0.24
CA PRO A 118 7.38 -10.40 0.73
C PRO A 118 7.23 -8.92 0.34
N GLU A 119 7.94 -8.05 1.06
CA GLU A 119 8.12 -6.65 0.68
C GLU A 119 8.71 -6.55 -0.74
N ASP A 120 8.41 -5.48 -1.46
CA ASP A 120 8.84 -5.22 -2.84
C ASP A 120 8.43 -6.29 -3.89
N TYR A 121 7.48 -7.17 -3.57
CA TYR A 121 6.98 -8.16 -4.53
C TYR A 121 6.32 -7.50 -5.75
N GLU A 122 6.74 -7.91 -6.94
CA GLU A 122 6.14 -7.51 -8.21
C GLU A 122 5.02 -8.48 -8.59
N PHE A 123 3.77 -8.03 -8.46
CA PHE A 123 2.61 -8.87 -8.73
C PHE A 123 2.29 -8.91 -10.22
N ASP A 124 2.16 -10.12 -10.77
CA ASP A 124 1.37 -10.32 -11.99
C ASP A 124 -0.13 -10.16 -11.68
N CYS A 125 -0.87 -9.62 -12.66
CA CYS A 125 -2.31 -9.38 -12.52
C CYS A 125 -3.08 -10.68 -12.26
N GLU A 126 -2.83 -11.72 -13.06
CA GLU A 126 -3.56 -12.97 -12.97
C GLU A 126 -3.15 -13.75 -11.72
N GLU A 127 -1.87 -13.73 -11.35
CA GLU A 127 -1.39 -14.32 -10.10
C GLU A 127 -2.15 -13.75 -8.89
N LEU A 128 -2.18 -12.43 -8.73
CA LEU A 128 -2.81 -11.77 -7.59
C LEU A 128 -4.33 -12.02 -7.57
N ILE A 129 -4.98 -12.04 -8.73
CA ILE A 129 -6.40 -12.36 -8.85
C ILE A 129 -6.66 -13.81 -8.41
N HIS A 130 -5.89 -14.79 -8.92
CA HIS A 130 -6.04 -16.19 -8.51
C HIS A 130 -5.76 -16.39 -7.03
N PHE A 131 -4.81 -15.64 -6.47
CA PHE A 131 -4.55 -15.63 -5.03
C PHE A 131 -5.78 -15.20 -4.24
N TRP A 132 -6.42 -14.07 -4.58
CA TRP A 132 -7.64 -13.63 -3.91
C TRP A 132 -8.83 -14.58 -4.11
N ILE A 133 -8.90 -15.28 -5.25
CA ILE A 133 -9.88 -16.36 -5.46
C ILE A 133 -9.61 -17.52 -4.51
N GLY A 134 -8.35 -17.94 -4.38
CA GLY A 134 -7.95 -19.04 -3.50
C GLY A 134 -8.23 -18.79 -2.02
N LEU A 135 -8.20 -17.51 -1.60
CA LEU A 135 -8.57 -17.09 -0.24
C LEU A 135 -10.07 -16.83 -0.05
N ASP A 136 -10.90 -17.03 -1.08
CA ASP A 136 -12.34 -16.76 -1.08
C ASP A 136 -12.69 -15.30 -0.69
N ILE A 137 -11.79 -14.36 -1.03
CA ILE A 137 -11.99 -12.92 -0.75
C ILE A 137 -12.95 -12.31 -1.77
N LEU A 138 -12.87 -12.76 -3.02
CA LEU A 138 -13.66 -12.20 -4.12
C LEU A 138 -15.09 -12.72 -4.08
N ARG A 139 -15.98 -11.90 -3.53
CA ARG A 139 -17.42 -12.21 -3.51
C ARG A 139 -18.05 -11.93 -4.88
N PRO A 140 -18.65 -12.93 -5.54
CA PRO A 140 -19.45 -12.66 -6.73
C PRO A 140 -20.63 -11.76 -6.35
N ASP A 141 -20.72 -10.60 -6.99
CA ASP A 141 -21.95 -9.82 -6.99
C ASP A 141 -22.96 -10.60 -7.85
N ASN A 142 -24.26 -10.60 -7.49
CA ASN A 142 -25.36 -11.33 -8.16
C ASN A 142 -25.52 -11.06 -9.68
N ARG A 143 -24.60 -10.34 -10.30
CA ARG A 143 -24.44 -10.15 -11.75
C ARG A 143 -23.71 -11.31 -12.42
N ILE A 144 -23.92 -11.40 -13.72
CA ILE A 144 -23.25 -12.33 -14.65
C ILE A 144 -21.80 -11.86 -14.92
N LYS A 145 -21.00 -11.63 -13.87
CA LYS A 145 -19.58 -11.30 -14.00
C LYS A 145 -18.74 -12.48 -13.58
N ARG A 146 -17.60 -12.70 -14.26
CA ARG A 146 -16.64 -13.70 -13.82
C ARG A 146 -15.93 -13.20 -12.56
N VAL A 147 -15.49 -14.10 -11.69
CA VAL A 147 -14.80 -13.74 -10.45
C VAL A 147 -13.48 -13.03 -10.75
N GLU A 148 -12.82 -13.40 -11.83
CA GLU A 148 -11.60 -12.77 -12.33
C GLU A 148 -11.85 -11.32 -12.76
N ASP A 149 -13.01 -11.01 -13.34
CA ASP A 149 -13.39 -9.63 -13.67
C ASP A 149 -13.57 -8.79 -12.40
N ILE A 150 -14.10 -9.39 -11.33
CA ILE A 150 -14.24 -8.74 -10.03
C ILE A 150 -12.85 -8.47 -9.44
N GLY A 151 -11.97 -9.46 -9.45
CA GLY A 151 -10.58 -9.29 -9.01
C GLY A 151 -9.85 -8.18 -9.75
N ARG A 152 -9.98 -8.12 -11.08
CA ARG A 152 -9.38 -7.06 -11.90
C ARG A 152 -9.94 -5.68 -11.58
N ASN A 153 -11.25 -5.57 -11.32
CA ASN A 153 -11.86 -4.31 -10.89
C ASN A 153 -11.32 -3.89 -9.51
N ASN A 154 -11.21 -4.82 -8.56
CA ASN A 154 -10.67 -4.53 -7.23
C ASN A 154 -9.21 -4.07 -7.30
N LEU A 155 -8.37 -4.71 -8.11
CA LEU A 155 -6.98 -4.29 -8.31
C LEU A 155 -6.90 -2.89 -8.93
N ASN A 156 -7.69 -2.62 -9.97
CA ASN A 156 -7.77 -1.29 -10.57
C ASN A 156 -8.24 -0.24 -9.58
N ASP A 157 -9.20 -0.56 -8.71
CA ASP A 157 -9.66 0.35 -7.66
C ASP A 157 -8.58 0.60 -6.62
N LEU A 158 -7.85 -0.43 -6.15
CA LEU A 158 -6.71 -0.24 -5.26
C LEU A 158 -5.62 0.62 -5.89
N VAL A 159 -5.34 0.45 -7.19
CA VAL A 159 -4.48 1.37 -7.95
C VAL A 159 -5.07 2.77 -7.95
N ASN A 160 -6.37 2.96 -8.14
CA ASN A 160 -7.02 4.28 -8.12
C ASN A 160 -7.01 4.95 -6.74
N TYR A 161 -7.06 4.18 -5.65
CA TYR A 161 -6.87 4.68 -4.29
C TYR A 161 -5.39 4.95 -3.96
N GLY A 162 -4.46 4.46 -4.77
CA GLY A 162 -3.02 4.68 -4.59
C GLY A 162 -2.30 3.66 -3.73
N PHE A 163 -2.94 2.53 -3.45
CA PHE A 163 -2.36 1.41 -2.71
C PHE A 163 -1.45 0.54 -3.56
N PHE A 164 -1.62 0.58 -4.88
CA PHE A 164 -0.73 -0.05 -5.85
C PHE A 164 -0.26 0.96 -6.90
N LYS A 165 0.94 0.74 -7.41
CA LYS A 165 1.45 1.35 -8.62
C LYS A 165 1.39 0.31 -9.73
N LYS A 166 0.77 0.68 -10.85
CA LYS A 166 0.83 -0.11 -12.08
C LYS A 166 2.07 0.31 -12.85
N GLU A 167 2.95 -0.64 -13.12
CA GLU A 167 4.14 -0.46 -13.95
C GLU A 167 3.94 -1.20 -15.27
N THR A 168 4.29 -0.57 -16.38
CA THR A 168 4.11 -1.13 -17.72
C THR A 168 5.47 -1.11 -18.40
N GLY A 169 6.06 -2.28 -18.53
CA GLY A 169 7.29 -2.51 -19.29
C GLY A 169 7.00 -2.74 -20.77
N ASP A 170 8.06 -3.07 -21.53
CA ASP A 170 7.98 -3.29 -22.97
C ASP A 170 7.12 -4.51 -23.36
N SER A 171 7.04 -5.54 -22.50
CA SER A 171 6.25 -6.76 -22.72
C SER A 171 5.20 -7.03 -21.64
N ASP A 172 5.44 -6.59 -20.40
CA ASP A 172 4.68 -7.06 -19.23
C ASP A 172 4.22 -5.91 -18.32
N THR A 173 3.10 -6.12 -17.65
CA THR A 173 2.50 -5.18 -16.70
C THR A 173 2.54 -5.79 -15.31
N HIS A 174 3.22 -5.11 -14.38
CA HIS A 174 3.31 -5.54 -12.99
C HIS A 174 2.68 -4.51 -12.06
N TYR A 175 2.29 -4.97 -10.88
CA TYR A 175 1.72 -4.14 -9.84
C TYR A 175 2.63 -4.19 -8.63
N VAL A 176 3.02 -3.02 -8.13
CA VAL A 176 3.95 -2.90 -7.00
C VAL A 176 3.26 -2.19 -5.84
N MET A 177 3.41 -2.75 -4.65
CA MET A 177 3.03 -2.13 -3.39
C MET A 177 4.25 -1.42 -2.79
N HIS A 178 4.07 -0.19 -2.31
CA HIS A 178 5.14 0.56 -1.66
C HIS A 178 5.47 -0.06 -0.29
N ASP A 179 6.73 -0.09 0.14
CA ASP A 179 7.19 -0.63 1.45
C ASP A 179 6.29 -0.21 2.64
N LEU A 180 6.00 1.09 2.80
CA LEU A 180 5.16 1.62 3.87
C LEU A 180 3.68 1.21 3.75
N LEU A 181 3.22 0.87 2.56
CA LEU A 181 1.90 0.25 2.37
C LEU A 181 1.94 -1.25 2.68
N HIS A 182 3.06 -1.92 2.42
CA HIS A 182 3.27 -3.30 2.87
C HIS A 182 3.31 -3.39 4.41
N ASP A 183 4.01 -2.48 5.08
CA ASP A 183 3.98 -2.31 6.53
C ASP A 183 2.56 -2.09 7.06
N LEU A 184 1.77 -1.26 6.36
CA LEU A 184 0.37 -1.09 6.71
C LEU A 184 -0.42 -2.39 6.54
N ALA A 185 -0.22 -3.13 5.45
CA ALA A 185 -0.86 -4.41 5.20
C ALA A 185 -0.54 -5.42 6.31
N LEU A 186 0.73 -5.51 6.72
CA LEU A 186 1.16 -6.32 7.88
C LEU A 186 0.44 -5.89 9.16
N LYS A 187 0.38 -4.59 9.44
CA LYS A 187 -0.27 -4.06 10.65
C LYS A 187 -1.75 -4.40 10.71
N VAL A 188 -2.49 -4.16 9.62
CA VAL A 188 -3.95 -4.37 9.57
C VAL A 188 -4.35 -5.85 9.44
N SER A 189 -3.45 -6.70 8.94
CA SER A 189 -3.68 -8.15 8.82
C SER A 189 -3.12 -8.97 9.99
N SER A 190 -2.38 -8.35 10.92
CA SER A 190 -1.61 -9.03 11.98
C SER A 190 -2.38 -10.02 12.87
N GLN A 191 -3.70 -9.92 12.93
CA GLN A 191 -4.54 -10.87 13.67
C GLN A 191 -4.89 -12.13 12.86
N GLU A 192 -4.92 -12.03 11.53
CA GLU A 192 -5.45 -13.05 10.61
C GLU A 192 -4.38 -13.66 9.70
N CYS A 193 -3.32 -12.90 9.40
CA CYS A 193 -2.23 -13.27 8.50
C CYS A 193 -0.87 -13.24 9.22
N LEU A 194 0.01 -14.15 8.86
CA LEU A 194 1.40 -14.18 9.32
C LEU A 194 2.34 -14.48 8.14
N HIS A 195 3.35 -13.63 7.95
CA HIS A 195 4.46 -13.87 7.04
C HIS A 195 5.72 -14.21 7.83
N ILE A 196 6.38 -15.33 7.49
CA ILE A 196 7.65 -15.75 8.08
C ILE A 196 8.71 -15.70 6.98
N ALA A 197 9.70 -14.83 7.15
CA ALA A 197 10.85 -14.74 6.25
C ALA A 197 12.01 -15.61 6.74
N PHE A 198 12.95 -15.95 5.85
CA PHE A 198 14.17 -16.69 6.21
C PHE A 198 14.94 -16.04 7.37
N LEU A 199 14.96 -14.70 7.43
CA LEU A 199 15.61 -13.92 8.48
C LEU A 199 14.78 -13.81 9.76
N SER A 200 13.55 -14.32 9.78
CA SER A 200 12.70 -14.32 10.97
C SER A 200 13.30 -15.20 12.08
N PRO A 201 13.00 -14.90 13.36
CA PRO A 201 13.43 -15.74 14.47
C PRO A 201 12.98 -17.19 14.29
N ARG A 202 13.81 -18.16 14.65
CA ARG A 202 13.46 -19.60 14.54
C ARG A 202 12.23 -20.01 15.35
N ASN A 203 11.87 -19.21 16.37
CA ASN A 203 10.73 -19.46 17.25
C ASN A 203 9.71 -18.33 17.06
N VAL A 204 8.84 -18.47 16.06
CA VAL A 204 7.69 -17.57 15.84
C VAL A 204 6.47 -18.20 16.53
N GLU A 205 5.85 -17.46 17.45
CA GLU A 205 4.58 -17.87 18.05
C GLU A 205 3.43 -17.58 17.08
N ILE A 206 2.63 -18.60 16.77
CA ILE A 206 1.47 -18.47 15.88
C ILE A 206 0.23 -18.32 16.74
N ALA A 207 -0.40 -17.14 16.71
CA ALA A 207 -1.62 -16.89 17.46
C ALA A 207 -2.79 -17.74 16.89
N PRO A 208 -3.74 -18.21 17.73
CA PRO A 208 -4.87 -19.01 17.26
C PRO A 208 -5.79 -18.32 16.25
N SER A 209 -5.72 -16.99 16.16
CA SER A 209 -6.48 -16.18 15.22
C SER A 209 -5.86 -16.12 13.81
N VAL A 210 -4.62 -16.59 13.64
CA VAL A 210 -3.95 -16.63 12.34
C VAL A 210 -4.56 -17.75 11.50
N TYR A 211 -5.16 -17.39 10.37
CA TYR A 211 -5.75 -18.34 9.42
C TYR A 211 -4.92 -18.48 8.14
N HIS A 212 -4.10 -17.49 7.82
CA HIS A 212 -3.24 -17.50 6.64
C HIS A 212 -1.77 -17.34 7.02
N LEU A 213 -0.94 -18.25 6.53
CA LEU A 213 0.49 -18.29 6.79
C LEU A 213 1.24 -18.39 5.47
N SER A 214 2.28 -17.57 5.30
CA SER A 214 3.24 -17.72 4.21
C SER A 214 4.66 -17.77 4.75
N ILE A 215 5.51 -18.53 4.06
CA ILE A 215 6.92 -18.72 4.42
C ILE A 215 7.74 -18.41 3.18
N SER A 216 8.60 -17.40 3.24
CA SER A 216 9.57 -17.10 2.19
C SER A 216 10.93 -17.71 2.56
N MET A 217 11.42 -18.60 1.70
CA MET A 217 12.75 -19.19 1.81
C MET A 217 13.66 -18.49 0.80
N SER A 218 14.83 -18.04 1.21
CA SER A 218 15.83 -17.57 0.24
C SER A 218 16.52 -18.78 -0.38
N ASP A 219 16.52 -18.88 -1.71
CA ASP A 219 17.43 -19.77 -2.41
C ASP A 219 18.85 -19.23 -2.22
N SER A 220 19.63 -19.89 -1.37
CA SER A 220 21.04 -19.57 -1.20
C SER A 220 21.86 -20.17 -2.35
N ASP A 221 21.63 -19.71 -3.59
CA ASP A 221 22.50 -19.98 -4.73
C ASP A 221 23.25 -18.71 -5.13
N ASP A 222 24.02 -18.19 -4.19
CA ASP A 222 25.15 -17.29 -4.46
C ASP A 222 26.28 -17.61 -3.47
N SER A 223 26.70 -18.87 -3.47
CA SER A 223 28.05 -19.23 -3.03
C SER A 223 28.75 -19.92 -4.19
N ASN A 224 29.51 -19.10 -4.93
CA ASN A 224 30.62 -19.55 -5.73
C ASN A 224 31.64 -20.19 -4.76
N ASP A 225 31.45 -21.46 -4.44
CA ASP A 225 32.44 -22.25 -3.72
C ASP A 225 32.58 -23.62 -4.40
N GLY A 226 33.85 -23.97 -4.61
CA GLY A 226 34.27 -24.97 -5.58
C GLY A 226 33.68 -26.36 -5.35
N VAL A 227 33.44 -27.03 -6.47
CA VAL A 227 33.27 -28.48 -6.58
C VAL A 227 34.21 -29.22 -5.62
N VAL A 228 33.65 -29.96 -4.68
CA VAL A 228 34.26 -31.19 -4.19
C VAL A 228 33.20 -32.29 -4.25
N GLU A 229 33.31 -33.14 -5.26
CA GLU A 229 32.62 -34.42 -5.32
C GLU A 229 33.07 -35.29 -4.13
N GLU A 230 32.17 -35.57 -3.18
CA GLU A 230 32.33 -36.76 -2.34
C GLU A 230 31.63 -37.94 -2.99
N LYS A 231 32.44 -38.82 -3.58
CA LYS A 231 32.03 -40.16 -4.00
C LYS A 231 31.78 -41.03 -2.78
N PHE A 232 30.54 -41.41 -2.55
CA PHE A 232 30.24 -42.53 -1.67
C PHE A 232 30.54 -43.85 -2.40
N LYS A 233 31.27 -44.71 -1.70
CA LYS A 233 31.75 -46.03 -2.11
C LYS A 233 30.73 -47.10 -1.75
#